data_AF-A0A7C9BYU8-F1
#
_entry.id   AF-A0A7C9BYU8-F1
#
_cell.length_a   1.000
_cell.length_b   1.000
_cell.length_c   1.000
_cell.angle_alpha   90.00
_cell.angle_beta   90.00
_cell.angle_gamma   90.00
#
_symmetry.space_group_name_H-M   'P 1'
#
loop_
_entity.id
_entity.type
_entity.pdbx_description
1 polymer ?
#
loop_
_entity_poly.entity_id
_entity_poly.type
_entity_poly.pdbx_seq_one_letter_code
_entity_poly.pdbx_strand_id
1 'polypeptide(L)'
;MSAIAWSHYATGNYRVSCPVCGRGERDKTLGLTIAASGAGVAHCFRCDYTETYRPERGVYGSAHSMARTPVVTPFVKHHALSDYGLDLWNACRVVSWDALAYLNARHCRIPPTDGDLRWHPSLKHPNGYAGPALVGLVTHAVTRESMTLHKTWIRTDGRKAEVDPPRLLLGGHRKAGGVIRLWPDEAVTSGLGIAEGIETALSLAHGYAPVWACIDAGNLQALPVLAGIESLIIAVDDDSAGKVAAAACAQRWSNAGREVVEVSYGT
;
A
#
# COMPACT_ATOMS: atom_id res chain seq x y z
N MET A 1 -29.39 2.77 -20.19
CA MET A 1 -28.26 3.60 -19.74
C MET A 1 -28.78 4.50 -18.64
N SER A 2 -28.20 4.46 -17.44
CA SER A 2 -28.59 5.37 -16.36
C SER A 2 -28.01 6.74 -16.66
N ALA A 3 -28.81 7.79 -16.76
CA ALA A 3 -28.30 9.14 -17.05
C ALA A 3 -27.54 9.72 -15.85
N ILE A 4 -26.59 10.65 -16.09
CA ILE A 4 -25.97 11.42 -15.01
C ILE A 4 -27.02 12.39 -14.46
N ALA A 5 -27.33 12.28 -13.17
CA ALA A 5 -28.21 13.22 -12.47
C ALA A 5 -27.45 14.50 -12.11
N TRP A 6 -27.16 15.36 -13.11
CA TRP A 6 -26.36 16.57 -12.98
C TRP A 6 -26.81 17.50 -11.85
N SER A 7 -28.12 17.60 -11.62
CA SER A 7 -28.73 18.43 -10.56
C SER A 7 -28.45 17.95 -9.14
N HIS A 8 -27.90 16.75 -8.95
CA HIS A 8 -27.59 16.19 -7.62
C HIS A 8 -26.19 16.56 -7.12
N TYR A 9 -25.39 17.23 -7.94
CA TYR A 9 -24.00 17.56 -7.62
C TYR A 9 -23.84 19.06 -7.38
N ALA A 10 -23.22 19.42 -6.25
CA ALA A 10 -22.78 20.78 -5.99
C ALA A 10 -21.51 21.11 -6.81
N THR A 11 -21.04 22.35 -6.73
CA THR A 11 -19.75 22.73 -7.32
C THR A 11 -18.62 21.89 -6.73
N GLY A 12 -17.79 21.29 -7.60
CA GLY A 12 -16.70 20.42 -7.17
C GLY A 12 -16.37 19.29 -8.15
N ASN A 13 -15.50 18.38 -7.70
CA ASN A 13 -15.05 17.22 -8.46
C ASN A 13 -15.57 15.93 -7.81
N TYR A 14 -16.14 15.04 -8.61
CA TYR A 14 -16.71 13.77 -8.14
C TYR A 14 -16.21 12.59 -8.97
N ARG A 15 -16.28 11.41 -8.34
CA ARG A 15 -15.95 10.12 -8.96
C ARG A 15 -17.16 9.21 -8.87
N VAL A 16 -17.74 8.87 -10.02
CA VAL A 16 -19.02 8.15 -10.13
C VAL A 16 -18.91 6.99 -11.13
N SER A 17 -19.94 6.14 -11.18
CA SER A 17 -19.99 5.04 -12.15
C SER A 17 -20.31 5.58 -13.54
N CYS A 18 -19.61 5.07 -14.56
CA CYS A 18 -19.86 5.49 -15.94
C CYS A 18 -21.21 4.92 -16.42
N PRO A 19 -22.09 5.74 -17.01
CA PRO A 19 -23.40 5.30 -17.48
C PRO A 19 -23.34 4.35 -18.67
N VAL A 20 -22.18 4.28 -19.35
CA VAL A 20 -21.92 3.46 -20.53
C VAL A 20 -21.15 2.18 -20.17
N CYS A 21 -20.03 2.29 -19.46
CA CYS A 21 -19.12 1.15 -19.20
C CYS A 21 -18.95 0.78 -17.72
N GLY A 22 -19.74 1.37 -16.82
CA GLY A 22 -19.67 1.15 -15.38
C GLY A 22 -20.07 -0.28 -15.00
N ARG A 23 -19.33 -0.87 -14.06
CA ARG A 23 -19.53 -2.24 -13.54
C ARG A 23 -20.02 -2.21 -12.10
N GLY A 24 -21.14 -1.53 -11.85
CA GLY A 24 -21.74 -1.37 -10.51
C GLY A 24 -21.28 -0.13 -9.74
N GLU A 25 -21.75 0.01 -8.51
CA GLU A 25 -21.62 1.24 -7.70
C GLU A 25 -20.18 1.51 -7.20
N ARG A 26 -19.37 0.46 -7.03
CA ARG A 26 -17.96 0.58 -6.62
C ARG A 26 -17.03 1.02 -7.76
N ASP A 27 -17.47 0.90 -9.01
CA ASP A 27 -16.67 1.21 -10.19
C ASP A 27 -16.71 2.71 -10.51
N LYS A 28 -15.89 3.50 -9.80
CA LYS A 28 -15.86 4.97 -9.94
C LYS A 28 -14.99 5.45 -11.11
N THR A 29 -15.25 4.93 -12.32
CA THR A 29 -14.44 5.17 -13.53
C THR A 29 -14.76 6.47 -14.27
N LEU A 30 -15.82 7.21 -13.90
CA LEU A 30 -16.21 8.48 -14.51
C LEU A 30 -15.80 9.65 -13.59
N GLY A 31 -15.08 10.62 -14.13
CA GLY A 31 -14.84 11.90 -13.46
C GLY A 31 -15.93 12.91 -13.82
N LEU A 32 -16.43 13.63 -12.83
CA LEU A 32 -17.45 14.66 -12.99
C LEU A 32 -16.93 15.96 -12.38
N THR A 33 -16.91 17.04 -13.15
CA THR A 33 -16.51 18.38 -12.70
C THR A 33 -17.69 19.32 -12.83
N ILE A 34 -18.08 19.99 -11.75
CA ILE A 34 -19.15 21.01 -11.73
C ILE A 34 -18.51 22.36 -11.40
N ALA A 35 -18.61 23.31 -12.31
CA ALA A 35 -18.14 24.68 -12.13
C ALA A 35 -19.10 25.48 -11.24
N ALA A 36 -18.63 26.63 -10.72
CA ALA A 36 -19.46 27.53 -9.90
C ALA A 36 -20.69 28.07 -10.66
N SER A 37 -20.63 28.11 -11.99
CA SER A 37 -21.76 28.48 -12.85
C SER A 37 -22.84 27.39 -12.98
N GLY A 38 -22.63 26.21 -12.37
CA GLY A 38 -23.48 25.03 -12.56
C GLY A 38 -23.23 24.27 -13.87
N ALA A 39 -22.34 24.76 -14.74
CA ALA A 39 -21.90 24.01 -15.90
C ALA A 39 -21.06 22.79 -15.48
N GLY A 40 -21.24 21.68 -16.19
CA GLY A 40 -20.66 20.39 -15.81
C GLY A 40 -20.01 19.67 -16.98
N VAL A 41 -18.92 18.96 -16.70
CA VAL A 41 -18.24 18.08 -17.66
C VAL A 41 -17.99 16.71 -17.02
N ALA A 42 -18.36 15.66 -17.74
CA ALA A 42 -18.15 14.27 -17.36
C ALA A 42 -17.18 13.65 -18.35
N HIS A 43 -16.18 12.92 -17.86
CA HIS A 43 -15.18 12.24 -18.68
C HIS A 43 -14.86 10.85 -18.12
N CYS A 44 -15.08 9.81 -18.94
CA CYS A 44 -14.85 8.42 -18.54
C CYS A 44 -13.44 7.99 -18.93
N PHE A 45 -12.64 7.62 -17.92
CA PHE A 45 -11.25 7.21 -18.12
C PHE A 45 -11.09 5.81 -18.73
N ARG A 46 -12.19 5.09 -18.98
CA ARG A 46 -12.18 3.75 -19.57
C ARG A 46 -12.66 3.73 -21.01
N CYS A 47 -13.78 4.38 -21.28
CA CYS A 47 -14.45 4.29 -22.58
C CYS A 47 -14.51 5.64 -23.32
N ASP A 48 -13.80 6.65 -22.81
CA ASP A 48 -13.73 8.02 -23.34
C ASP A 48 -15.09 8.71 -23.51
N TYR A 49 -16.14 8.16 -22.88
CA TYR A 49 -17.45 8.81 -22.83
C TYR A 49 -17.31 10.18 -22.20
N THR A 50 -17.75 11.20 -22.94
CA THR A 50 -17.74 12.58 -22.51
C THR A 50 -19.14 13.16 -22.62
N GLU A 51 -19.62 13.81 -21.56
CA GLU A 51 -20.90 14.52 -21.56
C GLU A 51 -20.73 15.91 -20.96
N THR A 52 -21.27 16.92 -21.64
CA THR A 52 -21.23 18.32 -21.16
C THR A 52 -22.65 18.80 -20.86
N TYR A 53 -22.81 19.38 -19.68
CA TYR A 53 -24.06 19.95 -19.18
C TYR A 53 -23.94 21.45 -18.96
N ARG A 54 -24.98 22.20 -19.31
CA ARG A 54 -25.13 23.60 -18.96
C ARG A 54 -26.52 23.85 -18.37
N PRO A 55 -26.66 24.62 -17.27
CA PRO A 55 -27.97 24.86 -16.65
C PRO A 55 -29.03 25.42 -17.60
N GLU A 56 -28.62 26.33 -18.49
CA GLU A 56 -29.51 27.02 -19.42
C GLU A 56 -29.90 26.21 -20.67
N ARG A 57 -29.18 25.11 -20.97
CA ARG A 57 -29.33 24.34 -22.21
C ARG A 57 -29.48 22.83 -22.01
N GLY A 58 -29.34 22.35 -20.78
CA GLY A 58 -29.27 20.93 -20.50
C GLY A 58 -28.00 20.29 -21.07
N VAL A 59 -28.10 19.02 -21.46
CA VAL A 59 -26.98 18.29 -22.08
C VAL A 59 -26.77 18.78 -23.51
N TYR A 60 -25.59 19.33 -23.80
CA TYR A 60 -25.29 19.96 -25.10
C TYR A 60 -24.19 19.25 -25.90
N GLY A 61 -23.73 18.08 -25.43
CA GLY A 61 -22.80 17.25 -26.17
C GLY A 61 -22.57 15.94 -25.45
N SER A 62 -22.78 14.84 -26.15
CA SER A 62 -22.44 13.49 -25.70
C SER A 62 -21.65 12.82 -26.81
N ALA A 63 -20.42 12.43 -26.50
CA ALA A 63 -19.55 11.74 -27.44
C ALA A 63 -19.06 10.45 -26.79
N HIS A 64 -19.11 9.37 -27.57
CA HIS A 64 -18.54 8.10 -27.19
C HIS A 64 -17.84 7.52 -28.42
N SER A 65 -16.52 7.37 -28.34
CA SER A 65 -15.78 6.67 -29.39
C SER A 65 -16.12 5.18 -29.29
N MET A 66 -16.87 4.65 -30.26
CA MET A 66 -16.99 3.19 -30.39
C MET A 66 -15.62 2.62 -30.76
N ALA A 67 -15.19 1.65 -29.94
CA ALA A 67 -13.98 0.85 -30.08
C ALA A 67 -12.64 1.60 -30.01
N ARG A 68 -12.20 1.90 -28.78
CA ARG A 68 -10.82 1.51 -28.45
C ARG A 68 -10.85 0.05 -28.04
N THR A 69 -10.37 -0.84 -28.91
CA THR A 69 -9.87 -2.14 -28.45
C THR A 69 -8.96 -1.82 -27.28
N PRO A 70 -9.23 -2.28 -26.05
CA PRO A 70 -8.29 -2.06 -24.98
C PRO A 70 -6.99 -2.66 -25.50
N VAL A 71 -5.95 -1.84 -25.62
CA VAL A 71 -4.59 -2.37 -25.56
C VAL A 71 -4.52 -2.93 -24.14
N VAL A 72 -5.01 -4.15 -23.96
CA VAL A 72 -4.57 -5.01 -22.89
C VAL A 72 -3.15 -5.31 -23.29
N THR A 73 -2.24 -4.35 -23.06
CA THR A 73 -0.88 -4.75 -22.75
C THR A 73 -1.10 -5.68 -21.56
N PRO A 74 -0.80 -6.99 -21.67
CA PRO A 74 -0.80 -7.80 -20.49
C PRO A 74 0.12 -7.04 -19.52
N PHE A 75 -0.44 -6.53 -18.43
CA PHE A 75 0.37 -6.03 -17.32
C PHE A 75 1.06 -7.28 -16.81
N VAL A 76 2.18 -7.64 -17.44
CA VAL A 76 3.06 -8.68 -16.95
C VAL A 76 3.54 -8.13 -15.63
N LYS A 77 2.94 -8.62 -14.55
CA LYS A 77 3.37 -8.25 -13.21
C LYS A 77 4.85 -8.64 -13.12
N HIS A 78 5.70 -7.67 -12.83
CA HIS A 78 7.11 -7.94 -12.62
C HIS A 78 7.24 -8.93 -11.46
N HIS A 79 7.95 -10.03 -11.72
CA HIS A 79 8.27 -11.04 -10.71
C HIS A 79 9.41 -10.55 -9.79
N ALA A 80 10.36 -9.80 -10.35
CA ALA A 80 11.41 -9.12 -9.62
C ALA A 80 11.17 -7.61 -9.58
N LEU A 81 11.95 -6.90 -8.77
CA LEU A 81 11.98 -5.44 -8.76
C LEU A 81 12.48 -4.93 -10.12
N SER A 82 11.69 -4.07 -10.77
CA SER A 82 12.08 -3.40 -12.02
C SER A 82 13.29 -2.47 -11.85
N ASP A 83 13.96 -2.13 -12.95
CA ASP A 83 15.08 -1.16 -12.95
C ASP A 83 14.69 0.18 -12.31
N TYR A 84 13.49 0.70 -12.65
CA TYR A 84 12.95 1.90 -12.00
C TYR A 84 12.81 1.74 -10.47
N GLY A 85 12.38 0.56 -10.02
CA GLY A 85 12.30 0.24 -8.60
C GLY A 85 13.67 0.20 -7.94
N LEU A 86 14.66 -0.37 -8.61
CA LEU A 86 16.04 -0.41 -8.13
C LEU A 86 16.66 0.99 -8.05
N ASP A 87 16.45 1.82 -9.08
CA ASP A 87 16.88 3.22 -9.10
C ASP A 87 16.26 4.02 -7.95
N LEU A 88 14.96 3.84 -7.72
CA LEU A 88 14.27 4.47 -6.60
C LEU A 88 14.82 3.99 -5.25
N TRP A 89 15.09 2.69 -5.09
CA TRP A 89 15.69 2.13 -3.88
C TRP A 89 17.09 2.69 -3.60
N ASN A 90 17.91 2.83 -4.65
CA ASN A 90 19.26 3.39 -4.56
C ASN A 90 19.25 4.89 -4.28
N ALA A 91 18.22 5.61 -4.71
CA ALA A 91 18.02 7.02 -4.36
C ALA A 91 17.55 7.22 -2.90
N CYS A 92 17.10 6.17 -2.21
CA CYS A 92 16.70 6.23 -0.82
C CYS A 92 17.91 6.23 0.13
N ARG A 93 17.75 6.91 1.27
CA ARG A 93 18.79 7.10 2.28
C ARG A 93 18.51 6.24 3.50
N VAL A 94 19.54 5.95 4.29
CA VAL A 94 19.38 5.38 5.64
C VAL A 94 18.45 6.28 6.46
N VAL A 95 17.58 5.66 7.27
CA VAL A 95 16.62 6.35 8.15
C VAL A 95 17.30 7.48 8.92
N SER A 96 16.87 8.70 8.65
CA SER A 96 17.42 9.93 9.22
C SER A 96 16.40 11.06 9.09
N TRP A 97 16.66 12.21 9.73
CA TRP A 97 15.84 13.43 9.61
C TRP A 97 14.34 13.16 9.85
N ASP A 98 13.47 13.52 8.90
CA ASP A 98 12.02 13.40 9.04
C ASP A 98 11.56 11.97 9.29
N ALA A 99 12.24 10.98 8.70
CA ALA A 99 11.96 9.57 8.94
C ALA A 99 12.29 9.14 10.37
N LEU A 100 13.41 9.63 10.91
CA LEU A 100 13.79 9.40 12.30
C LEU A 100 12.81 10.09 13.26
N ALA A 101 12.42 11.34 12.97
CA ALA A 101 11.44 12.08 13.76
C ALA A 101 10.08 11.35 13.78
N TYR A 102 9.60 10.88 12.63
CA TYR A 102 8.38 10.07 12.51
C TYR A 102 8.41 8.81 13.37
N LEU A 103 9.49 8.01 13.26
CA LEU A 103 9.62 6.76 14.02
C LEU A 103 9.74 7.02 15.52
N ASN A 104 10.47 8.06 15.93
CA ASN A 104 10.58 8.45 17.33
C ASN A 104 9.23 8.91 17.91
N ALA A 105 8.47 9.73 17.18
CA ALA A 105 7.13 10.15 17.60
C ALA A 105 6.13 8.98 17.68
N ARG A 106 6.38 7.90 16.93
CA ARG A 106 5.65 6.62 17.00
C ARG A 106 6.16 5.68 18.10
N HIS A 107 7.20 6.06 18.83
CA HIS A 107 7.92 5.19 19.76
C HIS A 107 8.41 3.88 19.13
N CYS A 108 8.72 3.88 17.84
CA CYS A 108 9.29 2.72 17.16
C CYS A 108 10.78 2.56 17.50
N ARG A 109 11.25 1.32 17.65
CA ARG A 109 12.69 1.06 17.64
C ARG A 109 13.25 1.38 16.25
N ILE A 110 14.41 2.02 16.20
CA ILE A 110 15.09 2.27 14.92
C ILE A 110 15.81 0.98 14.48
N PRO A 111 15.51 0.44 13.28
CA PRO A 111 16.17 -0.77 12.78
C PRO A 111 17.65 -0.50 12.45
N PRO A 112 18.47 -1.56 12.33
CA PRO A 112 19.85 -1.42 11.88
C PRO A 112 19.90 -0.90 10.44
N THR A 113 21.03 -0.28 10.07
CA THR A 113 21.17 0.44 8.79
C THR A 113 21.26 -0.47 7.56
N ASP A 114 21.53 -1.75 7.77
CA ASP A 114 21.60 -2.82 6.77
C ASP A 114 20.27 -3.57 6.60
N GLY A 115 19.20 -3.14 7.29
CA GLY A 115 17.84 -3.63 7.05
C GLY A 115 17.20 -3.02 5.79
N ASP A 116 16.08 -3.63 5.37
CA ASP A 116 15.30 -3.25 4.18
C ASP A 116 14.40 -2.03 4.39
N LEU A 117 14.71 -1.14 5.35
CA LEU A 117 13.98 0.12 5.56
C LEU A 117 14.88 1.34 5.32
N ARG A 118 14.48 2.17 4.36
CA ARG A 118 15.11 3.44 4.01
C ARG A 118 14.07 4.56 3.99
N TRP A 119 14.49 5.77 3.64
CA TRP A 119 13.58 6.88 3.42
C TRP A 119 13.98 7.75 2.22
N HIS A 120 13.02 8.50 1.70
CA HIS A 120 13.22 9.47 0.62
C HIS A 120 12.64 10.83 1.03
N PRO A 121 13.38 11.94 0.89
CA PRO A 121 12.96 13.25 1.42
C PRO A 121 11.80 13.91 0.66
N SER A 122 11.63 13.60 -0.62
CA SER A 122 10.57 14.19 -1.45
C SER A 122 10.06 13.19 -2.49
N LEU A 123 9.41 12.13 -2.02
CA LEU A 123 8.90 11.06 -2.87
C LEU A 123 7.60 11.49 -3.54
N LYS A 124 7.53 11.40 -4.87
CA LYS A 124 6.31 11.71 -5.64
C LYS A 124 5.23 10.66 -5.41
N HIS A 125 4.05 11.12 -5.01
CA HIS A 125 2.81 10.36 -4.97
C HIS A 125 2.07 10.50 -6.33
N PRO A 126 1.37 9.45 -6.82
CA PRO A 126 0.65 9.51 -8.10
C PRO A 126 -0.40 10.62 -8.23
N ASN A 127 -0.89 11.16 -7.11
CA ASN A 127 -1.85 12.27 -7.11
C ASN A 127 -1.20 13.68 -7.20
N GLY A 128 0.13 13.76 -7.37
CA GLY A 128 0.87 15.01 -7.49
C GLY A 128 1.51 15.52 -6.19
N TYR A 129 1.16 14.96 -5.02
CA TYR A 129 1.87 15.26 -3.78
C TYR A 129 3.33 14.80 -3.82
N ALA A 130 4.24 15.54 -3.20
CA ALA A 130 5.62 15.13 -3.00
C ALA A 130 6.05 15.47 -1.56
N GLY A 131 6.63 14.51 -0.85
CA GLY A 131 7.01 14.70 0.55
C GLY A 131 7.83 13.54 1.10
N PRO A 132 8.25 13.62 2.37
CA PRO A 132 9.06 12.59 3.00
C PRO A 132 8.29 11.27 3.07
N ALA A 133 8.98 10.17 2.80
CA ALA A 133 8.41 8.84 2.82
C ALA A 133 9.39 7.80 3.36
N LEU A 134 8.89 6.89 4.20
CA LEU A 134 9.55 5.61 4.42
C LEU A 134 9.41 4.75 3.17
N VAL A 135 10.49 4.08 2.80
CA VAL A 135 10.55 3.15 1.67
C VAL A 135 11.10 1.83 2.19
N GLY A 136 10.28 0.79 2.16
CA GLY A 136 10.66 -0.58 2.51
C GLY A 136 10.90 -1.41 1.26
N LEU A 137 12.05 -2.07 1.16
CA LEU A 137 12.28 -3.07 0.13
C LEU A 137 11.51 -4.34 0.49
N VAL A 138 10.65 -4.78 -0.42
CA VAL A 138 9.90 -6.02 -0.26
C VAL A 138 10.66 -7.13 -0.95
N THR A 139 11.09 -8.13 -0.19
CA THR A 139 11.77 -9.33 -0.68
C THR A 139 10.91 -10.56 -0.43
N HIS A 140 11.01 -11.57 -1.28
CA HIS A 140 10.29 -12.82 -1.06
C HIS A 140 10.81 -13.49 0.23
N ALA A 141 9.92 -13.97 1.09
CA ALA A 141 10.28 -14.50 2.41
C ALA A 141 11.31 -15.65 2.31
N VAL A 142 11.11 -16.56 1.34
CA VAL A 142 12.00 -17.72 1.12
C VAL A 142 13.16 -17.44 0.16
N THR A 143 12.88 -17.03 -1.09
CA THR A 143 13.91 -16.89 -2.14
C THR A 143 14.77 -15.63 -2.01
N ARG A 144 14.39 -14.67 -1.14
CA ARG A 144 15.05 -13.37 -0.95
C ARG A 144 15.07 -12.46 -2.18
N GLU A 145 14.39 -12.85 -3.25
CA GLU A 145 14.30 -12.06 -4.48
C GLU A 145 13.57 -10.73 -4.19
N SER A 146 14.17 -9.60 -4.60
CA SER A 146 13.53 -8.29 -4.51
C SER A 146 12.28 -8.24 -5.39
N MET A 147 11.14 -7.82 -4.84
CA MET A 147 9.83 -7.94 -5.49
C MET A 147 9.20 -6.58 -5.80
N THR A 148 9.15 -5.68 -4.82
CA THR A 148 8.47 -4.37 -4.94
C THR A 148 8.99 -3.41 -3.87
N LEU A 149 8.51 -2.17 -3.89
CA LEU A 149 8.77 -1.20 -2.83
C LEU A 149 7.47 -0.84 -2.13
N HIS A 150 7.53 -0.82 -0.80
CA HIS A 150 6.48 -0.27 0.05
C HIS A 150 6.80 1.17 0.39
N LYS A 151 5.89 2.09 0.07
CA LYS A 151 6.07 3.52 0.28
C LYS A 151 5.02 4.00 1.26
N THR A 152 5.44 4.63 2.35
CA THR A 152 4.54 5.29 3.30
C THR A 152 4.96 6.75 3.42
N TRP A 153 4.09 7.68 3.03
CA TRP A 153 4.35 9.11 3.20
C TRP A 153 4.08 9.51 4.64
N ILE A 154 4.97 10.31 5.22
CA ILE A 154 5.07 10.53 6.67
C ILE A 154 5.11 12.01 7.02
N ARG A 155 4.89 12.30 8.30
CA ARG A 155 5.07 13.61 8.93
C ARG A 155 5.95 13.45 10.17
N THR A 156 6.65 14.51 10.55
CA THR A 156 7.58 14.49 11.69
C THR A 156 6.90 14.31 13.05
N ASP A 157 5.59 14.51 13.13
CA ASP A 157 4.76 14.33 14.34
C ASP A 157 4.27 12.88 14.52
N GLY A 158 4.82 11.93 13.76
CA GLY A 158 4.43 10.53 13.84
C GLY A 158 3.16 10.20 13.06
N ARG A 159 2.47 11.17 12.44
CA ARG A 159 1.33 10.86 11.55
C ARG A 159 1.79 10.50 10.16
N LYS A 160 0.97 9.72 9.44
CA LYS A 160 1.14 9.58 7.99
C LYS A 160 0.78 10.91 7.31
N ALA A 161 1.32 11.17 6.14
CA ALA A 161 0.95 12.36 5.36
C ALA A 161 -0.54 12.32 5.00
N GLU A 162 -1.16 13.51 4.88
CA GLU A 162 -2.57 13.67 4.48
C GLU A 162 -2.72 13.53 2.96
N VAL A 163 -2.35 12.34 2.46
CA VAL A 163 -2.42 11.95 1.05
C VAL A 163 -3.19 10.63 0.97
N ASP A 164 -4.06 10.46 -0.03
CA ASP A 164 -4.91 9.27 -0.17
C ASP A 164 -4.50 8.41 -1.39
N PRO A 165 -4.12 7.13 -1.19
CA PRO A 165 -3.84 6.50 0.10
C PRO A 165 -2.46 6.93 0.65
N PRO A 166 -2.26 6.94 2.00
CA PRO A 166 -1.01 7.39 2.61
C PRO A 166 0.15 6.39 2.44
N ARG A 167 -0.15 5.23 1.87
CA ARG A 167 0.75 4.11 1.66
C ARG A 167 0.44 3.45 0.32
N LEU A 168 1.48 3.17 -0.46
CA LEU A 168 1.37 2.50 -1.75
C LEU A 168 2.50 1.52 -1.97
N LEU A 169 2.21 0.43 -2.67
CA LEU A 169 3.24 -0.38 -3.30
C LEU A 169 3.71 0.25 -4.62
N LEU A 170 4.90 -0.11 -5.08
CA LEU A 170 5.32 0.18 -6.44
C LEU A 170 4.42 -0.60 -7.42
N GLY A 171 3.77 0.13 -8.33
CA GLY A 171 2.78 -0.44 -9.25
C GLY A 171 3.39 -1.46 -10.21
N GLY A 172 2.58 -2.41 -10.68
CA GLY A 172 3.02 -3.42 -11.67
C GLY A 172 3.85 -4.58 -11.13
N HIS A 173 4.00 -4.72 -9.81
CA HIS A 173 4.80 -5.78 -9.19
C HIS A 173 3.93 -6.76 -8.39
N ARG A 174 4.40 -8.00 -8.23
CA ARG A 174 3.79 -8.95 -7.28
C ARG A 174 4.16 -8.60 -5.84
N LYS A 175 3.28 -8.95 -4.89
CA LYS A 175 3.51 -8.77 -3.44
C LYS A 175 3.36 -10.04 -2.60
N ALA A 176 2.74 -11.08 -3.16
CA ALA A 176 2.40 -12.30 -2.43
C ALA A 176 3.67 -13.04 -1.98
N GLY A 177 3.75 -13.38 -0.69
CA GLY A 177 4.94 -13.98 -0.07
C GLY A 177 6.05 -12.97 0.24
N GLY A 178 5.76 -11.68 0.13
CA GLY A 178 6.72 -10.60 0.40
C GLY A 178 6.81 -10.25 1.89
N VAL A 179 8.02 -9.90 2.32
CA VAL A 179 8.32 -9.32 3.63
C VAL A 179 9.27 -8.14 3.47
N ILE A 180 9.30 -7.24 4.45
CA ILE A 180 10.33 -6.22 4.61
C ILE A 180 11.22 -6.69 5.77
N ARG A 181 12.49 -6.99 5.46
CA ARG A 181 13.47 -7.47 6.43
C ARG A 181 14.02 -6.28 7.24
N LEU A 182 13.29 -5.85 8.27
CA LEU A 182 13.72 -4.71 9.09
C LEU A 182 15.04 -5.00 9.82
N TRP A 183 15.32 -6.27 10.11
CA TRP A 183 16.64 -6.80 10.40
C TRP A 183 17.07 -7.75 9.27
N PRO A 184 18.36 -7.78 8.88
CA PRO A 184 18.85 -8.66 7.83
C PRO A 184 18.73 -10.14 8.22
N ASP A 185 18.74 -11.05 7.23
CA ASP A 185 18.64 -12.50 7.50
C ASP A 185 19.75 -12.99 8.44
N GLU A 186 20.95 -12.39 8.38
CA GLU A 186 22.11 -12.72 9.22
C GLU A 186 21.90 -12.42 10.70
N ALA A 187 20.97 -11.52 11.03
CA ALA A 187 20.59 -11.25 12.42
C ALA A 187 19.56 -12.27 12.96
N VAL A 188 18.91 -13.03 12.07
CA VAL A 188 17.91 -14.04 12.41
C VAL A 188 18.61 -15.36 12.72
N THR A 189 18.50 -15.80 13.97
CA THR A 189 19.02 -17.08 14.44
C THR A 189 17.88 -18.08 14.59
N SER A 190 17.51 -18.47 15.81
CA SER A 190 16.42 -19.42 16.07
C SER A 190 15.07 -18.75 16.27
N GLY A 191 14.98 -17.42 16.34
CA GLY A 191 13.70 -16.76 16.51
C GLY A 191 13.55 -15.45 15.76
N LEU A 192 12.28 -15.13 15.47
CA LEU A 192 11.89 -14.01 14.63
C LEU A 192 10.56 -13.41 15.11
N GLY A 193 10.52 -12.09 15.26
CA GLY A 193 9.28 -11.35 15.40
C GLY A 193 8.71 -10.95 14.03
N ILE A 194 7.38 -10.98 13.89
CA ILE A 194 6.69 -10.52 12.68
C ILE A 194 5.49 -9.64 13.07
N ALA A 195 5.13 -8.73 12.18
CA ALA A 195 3.87 -8.00 12.24
C ALA A 195 3.35 -7.73 10.82
N GLU A 196 2.10 -7.31 10.69
CA GLU A 196 1.58 -6.84 9.40
C GLU A 196 2.32 -5.57 8.92
N GLY A 197 2.38 -4.54 9.78
CA GLY A 197 2.97 -3.25 9.44
C GLY A 197 4.42 -3.05 9.90
N ILE A 198 5.12 -2.10 9.24
CA ILE A 198 6.45 -1.65 9.65
C ILE A 198 6.42 -1.12 11.08
N GLU A 199 5.46 -0.26 11.40
CA GLU A 199 5.41 0.41 12.69
C GLU A 199 5.11 -0.56 13.83
N THR A 200 4.16 -1.49 13.63
CA THR A 200 3.87 -2.56 14.59
C THR A 200 5.09 -3.46 14.83
N ALA A 201 5.79 -3.88 13.78
CA ALA A 201 7.00 -4.68 13.92
C ALA A 201 8.09 -3.92 14.70
N LEU A 202 8.34 -2.65 14.36
CA LEU A 202 9.33 -1.82 15.07
C LEU A 202 8.93 -1.53 16.52
N SER A 203 7.64 -1.53 16.85
CA SER A 203 7.18 -1.47 18.25
C SER A 203 7.45 -2.78 18.99
N LEU A 204 7.20 -3.94 18.36
CA LEU A 204 7.57 -5.25 18.91
C LEU A 204 9.07 -5.35 19.20
N ALA A 205 9.90 -4.72 18.37
CA ALA A 205 11.35 -4.73 18.49
C ALA A 205 11.91 -4.13 19.80
N HIS A 206 11.09 -3.44 20.60
CA HIS A 206 11.46 -3.08 21.97
C HIS A 206 11.50 -4.28 22.92
N GLY A 207 10.58 -5.24 22.76
CA GLY A 207 10.52 -6.46 23.56
C GLY A 207 11.28 -7.63 22.94
N TYR A 208 11.33 -7.70 21.60
CA TYR A 208 11.99 -8.80 20.89
C TYR A 208 12.48 -8.39 19.50
N ALA A 209 13.75 -8.64 19.21
CA ALA A 209 14.35 -8.49 17.88
C ALA A 209 15.21 -9.75 17.58
N PRO A 210 15.39 -10.13 16.31
CA PRO A 210 15.04 -9.40 15.08
C PRO A 210 13.56 -9.45 14.72
N VAL A 211 13.09 -8.48 13.91
CA VAL A 211 11.70 -8.45 13.42
C VAL A 211 11.60 -8.18 11.91
N TRP A 212 10.57 -8.70 11.25
CA TRP A 212 10.20 -8.39 9.86
C TRP A 212 8.75 -7.87 9.77
N ALA A 213 8.43 -7.14 8.70
CA ALA A 213 7.06 -6.72 8.42
C ALA A 213 6.48 -7.45 7.19
N CYS A 214 5.26 -7.97 7.30
CA CYS A 214 4.59 -8.75 6.25
C CYS A 214 3.81 -7.91 5.23
N ILE A 215 3.79 -6.58 5.37
CA ILE A 215 3.20 -5.59 4.44
C ILE A 215 1.68 -5.49 4.50
N ASP A 216 0.98 -6.62 4.61
CA ASP A 216 -0.48 -6.72 4.77
C ASP A 216 -0.89 -8.03 5.45
N ALA A 217 -2.15 -8.08 5.91
CA ALA A 217 -2.77 -9.25 6.53
C ALA A 217 -2.67 -10.53 5.68
N GLY A 218 -2.76 -10.42 4.35
CA GLY A 218 -2.74 -11.58 3.46
C GLY A 218 -1.36 -12.26 3.43
N ASN A 219 -0.30 -11.46 3.39
CA ASN A 219 1.08 -11.95 3.47
C ASN A 219 1.42 -12.45 4.87
N LEU A 220 0.94 -11.79 5.94
CA LEU A 220 1.08 -12.29 7.31
C LEU A 220 0.43 -13.67 7.44
N GLN A 221 -0.83 -13.78 7.03
CA GLN A 221 -1.58 -15.03 7.03
C GLN A 221 -0.85 -16.13 6.26
N ALA A 222 -0.25 -15.80 5.11
CA ALA A 222 0.38 -16.75 4.20
C ALA A 222 1.88 -16.99 4.46
N LEU A 223 2.46 -16.40 5.51
CA LEU A 223 3.89 -16.57 5.79
C LEU A 223 4.22 -18.06 5.96
N PRO A 224 5.14 -18.63 5.14
CA PRO A 224 5.52 -20.03 5.25
C PRO A 224 6.40 -20.25 6.48
N VAL A 225 6.49 -21.50 6.92
CA VAL A 225 7.46 -21.89 7.93
C VAL A 225 8.86 -21.77 7.33
N LEU A 226 9.72 -20.97 7.96
CA LEU A 226 11.06 -20.70 7.49
C LEU A 226 12.05 -21.67 8.13
N ALA A 227 12.95 -22.23 7.33
CA ALA A 227 13.97 -23.16 7.83
C ALA A 227 14.90 -22.43 8.81
N GLY A 228 15.26 -23.12 9.91
CA GLY A 228 16.15 -22.58 10.95
C GLY A 228 15.44 -21.78 12.05
N ILE A 229 14.21 -21.32 11.82
CA ILE A 229 13.45 -20.59 12.84
C ILE A 229 12.65 -21.59 13.69
N GLU A 230 12.88 -21.53 15.00
CA GLU A 230 12.28 -22.40 16.01
C GLU A 230 11.17 -21.70 16.80
N SER A 231 11.27 -20.38 16.98
CA SER A 231 10.30 -19.57 17.72
C SER A 231 9.85 -18.35 16.91
N LEU A 232 8.52 -18.15 16.80
CA LEU A 232 7.91 -17.04 16.07
C LEU A 232 7.08 -16.17 17.03
N ILE A 233 7.38 -14.88 17.09
CA ILE A 233 6.57 -13.91 17.83
C ILE A 233 5.73 -13.09 16.85
N ILE A 234 4.42 -13.09 17.00
CA ILE A 234 3.50 -12.38 16.10
C ILE A 234 2.89 -11.22 16.85
N ALA A 235 3.22 -9.99 16.46
CA ALA A 235 2.51 -8.80 16.91
C ALA A 235 1.20 -8.67 16.11
N VAL A 236 0.08 -8.66 16.84
CA VAL A 236 -1.27 -8.69 16.27
C VAL A 236 -1.84 -7.28 16.26
N ASP A 237 -2.18 -6.78 15.06
CA ASP A 237 -2.91 -5.51 14.92
C ASP A 237 -4.34 -5.66 15.50
N ASP A 238 -4.86 -4.62 16.16
CA ASP A 238 -6.18 -4.64 16.82
C ASP A 238 -7.34 -4.45 15.84
N ASP A 239 -7.35 -5.23 14.76
CA ASP A 239 -8.46 -5.31 13.80
C ASP A 239 -8.79 -6.77 13.46
N SER A 240 -9.99 -6.99 12.91
CA SER A 240 -10.49 -8.34 12.66
C SER A 240 -9.68 -9.09 11.59
N ALA A 241 -9.16 -8.39 10.58
CA ALA A 241 -8.36 -9.01 9.53
C ALA A 241 -6.98 -9.40 10.06
N GLY A 242 -6.34 -8.52 10.83
CA GLY A 242 -5.06 -8.75 11.50
C GLY A 242 -5.12 -9.95 12.46
N LYS A 243 -6.16 -10.03 13.30
CA LYS A 243 -6.37 -11.16 14.22
C LYS A 243 -6.54 -12.50 13.51
N VAL A 244 -7.35 -12.54 12.45
CA VAL A 244 -7.55 -13.76 11.64
C VAL A 244 -6.26 -14.17 10.94
N ALA A 245 -5.51 -13.20 10.40
CA ALA A 245 -4.25 -13.46 9.73
C ALA A 245 -3.18 -14.01 10.69
N ALA A 246 -3.03 -13.38 11.86
CA ALA A 246 -2.11 -13.82 12.90
C ALA A 246 -2.42 -15.25 13.36
N ALA A 247 -3.67 -15.54 13.70
CA ALA A 247 -4.09 -16.87 14.16
C ALA A 247 -3.83 -17.96 13.10
N ALA A 248 -4.10 -17.66 11.83
CA ALA A 248 -3.82 -18.59 10.74
C ALA A 248 -2.31 -18.81 10.51
N CYS A 249 -1.48 -17.78 10.70
CA CYS A 249 -0.03 -17.91 10.69
C CYS A 249 0.45 -18.74 11.87
N ALA A 250 -0.01 -18.44 13.09
CA ALA A 250 0.33 -19.14 14.31
C ALA A 250 0.00 -20.63 14.22
N GLN A 251 -1.21 -20.96 13.75
CA GLN A 251 -1.62 -22.35 13.58
C GLN A 251 -0.70 -23.12 12.61
N ARG A 252 -0.28 -22.50 11.50
CA ARG A 252 0.63 -23.14 10.54
C ARG A 252 2.00 -23.44 11.14
N TRP A 253 2.56 -22.48 11.89
CA TRP A 253 3.86 -22.63 12.53
C TRP A 253 3.82 -23.63 13.67
N SER A 254 2.76 -23.60 14.49
CA SER A 254 2.53 -24.59 15.55
C SER A 254 2.35 -26.01 14.99
N ASN A 255 1.59 -26.18 13.91
CA ASN A 255 1.44 -27.48 13.23
C ASN A 255 2.76 -28.04 12.67
N ALA A 256 3.73 -27.17 12.41
CA ALA A 256 5.08 -27.56 11.99
C ALA A 256 6.04 -27.76 13.19
N GLY A 257 5.52 -27.78 14.42
CA GLY A 257 6.30 -28.01 15.64
C GLY A 257 7.14 -26.81 16.10
N ARG A 258 6.78 -25.59 15.68
CA ARG A 258 7.47 -24.35 16.11
C ARG A 258 6.78 -23.74 17.33
N GLU A 259 7.58 -23.11 18.19
CA GLU A 259 7.04 -22.26 19.24
C GLU A 259 6.43 -21.00 18.62
N VAL A 260 5.24 -20.60 19.08
CA VAL A 260 4.59 -19.39 18.61
C VAL A 260 4.03 -18.61 19.80
N VAL A 261 4.30 -17.31 19.83
CA VAL A 261 3.73 -16.38 20.80
C VAL A 261 3.02 -15.25 20.07
N GLU A 262 1.72 -15.08 20.33
CA GLU A 262 0.96 -13.93 19.84
C GLU A 262 0.99 -12.82 20.90
N VAL A 263 1.37 -11.61 20.50
CA VAL A 263 1.42 -10.43 21.36
C VAL A 263 0.42 -9.41 20.84
N SER A 264 -0.56 -9.07 21.68
CA SER A 264 -1.50 -7.98 21.43
C SER A 264 -1.09 -6.77 22.26
N TYR A 265 -1.18 -5.57 21.67
CA TYR A 265 -1.01 -4.34 22.44
C TYR A 265 -2.27 -4.10 23.27
N GLY A 266 -2.12 -3.94 24.58
CA GLY A 266 -3.21 -3.44 25.43
C GLY A 266 -3.43 -1.96 25.12
N THR A 267 -4.69 -1.59 24.87
CA THR A 267 -5.16 -0.20 24.79
C THR A 267 -4.99 0.54 26.10
#